data_AF-A0A496W603-F1
#
_entry.id   AF-A0A496W603-F1
#
_cell.length_a   1.000
_cell.length_b   1.000
_cell.length_c   1.000
_cell.angle_alpha   90.00
_cell.angle_beta   90.00
_cell.angle_gamma   90.00
#
_symmetry.space_group_name_H-M   'P 1'
#
loop_
_entity.id
_entity.type
_entity.pdbx_description
1 polymer ?
#
loop_
_entity_poly.entity_id
_entity_poly.type
_entity_poly.pdbx_seq_one_letter_code
_entity_poly.pdbx_strand_id
1 'polypeptide(L)'
;MSALMNKPIYETNPLFNEVLYSARYLVNNEGSKTDVVVSLADWNKLLTLLEELDDQKIIQEWLPKLKAGPVSSGALRWEDVREEWEDDTSV
;
A
#
# COMPACT_ATOMS: atom_id res chain seq x y z
N MET A 1 -22.45 -14.24 -4.58
CA MET A 1 -21.12 -14.86 -4.57
C MET A 1 -20.09 -13.75 -4.45
N SER A 2 -19.49 -13.57 -3.28
CA SER A 2 -18.45 -12.56 -3.04
C SER A 2 -17.25 -13.29 -2.44
N ALA A 3 -16.28 -13.63 -3.30
CA ALA A 3 -15.12 -14.43 -2.95
C ALA A 3 -13.79 -13.73 -3.28
N LEU A 4 -13.81 -12.40 -3.34
CA LEU A 4 -12.63 -11.59 -3.65
C LEU A 4 -12.69 -10.32 -2.80
N MET A 5 -12.25 -10.40 -1.53
CA MET A 5 -11.75 -9.29 -0.69
C MET A 5 -11.80 -9.73 0.76
N ASN A 6 -10.78 -10.48 1.15
CA ASN A 6 -10.28 -10.57 2.52
C ASN A 6 -9.14 -11.58 2.46
N LYS A 7 -7.97 -11.13 1.99
CA LYS A 7 -6.76 -11.80 2.47
C LYS A 7 -6.72 -11.50 3.97
N PRO A 8 -6.68 -12.52 4.84
CA PRO A 8 -6.93 -12.31 6.25
C PRO A 8 -5.75 -11.57 6.89
N ILE A 9 -6.03 -10.61 7.78
CA ILE A 9 -5.08 -9.89 8.66
C ILE A 9 -4.19 -10.86 9.50
N TYR A 10 -4.42 -12.16 9.42
CA TYR A 10 -3.73 -13.21 10.14
C TYR A 10 -2.29 -13.46 9.65
N GLU A 11 -1.89 -12.92 8.49
CA GLU A 11 -0.48 -12.92 8.03
C GLU A 11 0.35 -11.72 8.54
N THR A 12 -0.28 -10.66 9.06
CA THR A 12 0.45 -9.48 9.55
C THR A 12 1.14 -9.77 10.89
N ASN A 13 0.45 -10.49 11.78
CA ASN A 13 0.98 -10.87 13.09
C ASN A 13 2.28 -11.70 13.00
N PRO A 14 2.38 -12.74 12.15
CA PRO A 14 3.65 -13.46 11.98
C PRO A 14 4.74 -12.61 11.34
N LEU A 15 4.43 -11.70 10.40
CA LEU A 15 5.43 -10.79 9.82
C LEU A 15 5.99 -9.80 10.85
N PHE A 16 5.12 -9.16 11.64
CA PHE A 16 5.57 -8.25 12.70
C PHE A 16 6.41 -8.99 13.74
N ASN A 17 6.04 -10.22 14.12
CA ASN A 17 6.85 -11.04 15.00
C ASN A 17 8.21 -11.38 14.38
N GLU A 18 8.25 -11.82 13.11
CA GLU A 18 9.49 -12.12 12.38
C GLU A 18 10.44 -10.91 12.40
N VAL A 19 9.93 -9.73 12.04
CA VAL A 19 10.68 -8.47 12.04
C VAL A 19 11.16 -8.09 13.44
N LEU A 20 10.30 -8.16 14.46
CA LEU A 20 10.64 -7.77 15.82
C LEU A 20 11.73 -8.69 16.41
N TYR A 21 11.71 -9.98 16.08
CA TYR A 21 12.71 -10.94 16.54
C TYR A 21 14.01 -10.88 15.73
N SER A 22 13.98 -10.46 14.46
CA SER A 22 15.17 -10.37 13.60
C SER A 22 15.84 -9.00 13.63
N ALA A 23 15.13 -7.94 14.04
CA ALA A 23 15.62 -6.58 14.05
C ALA A 23 16.88 -6.43 14.93
N ARG A 24 17.88 -5.74 14.37
CA ARG A 24 19.08 -5.29 15.06
C ARG A 24 19.03 -3.78 15.21
N TYR A 25 19.87 -3.25 16.09
CA TYR A 25 19.93 -1.83 16.37
C TYR A 25 21.37 -1.35 16.32
N LEU A 26 21.61 -0.22 15.67
CA LEU A 26 22.85 0.53 15.87
C LEU A 26 22.73 1.31 17.17
N VAL A 27 23.84 1.40 17.88
CA VAL A 27 23.92 2.02 19.21
C VAL A 27 25.04 3.05 19.19
N ASN A 28 24.76 4.25 19.69
CA ASN A 28 25.75 5.32 19.80
C ASN A 28 26.72 5.08 20.98
N ASN A 29 27.68 5.98 21.16
CA ASN A 29 28.66 5.94 22.25
C ASN A 29 28.04 6.05 23.67
N GLU A 30 26.80 6.52 23.78
CA GLU A 30 26.05 6.66 25.03
C GLU A 30 25.18 5.42 25.34
N GLY A 31 25.15 4.43 24.45
CA GLY A 31 24.30 3.24 24.59
C GLY A 31 22.87 3.43 24.07
N SER A 32 22.56 4.57 23.44
CA SER A 32 21.24 4.85 22.86
C SER A 32 21.11 4.22 21.48
N LYS A 33 19.97 3.58 21.22
CA LYS A 33 19.62 3.05 19.88
C LYS A 33 19.34 4.20 18.93
N THR A 34 20.03 4.23 17.79
CA THR A 34 19.89 5.29 16.79
C THR A 34 19.16 4.83 15.53
N ASP A 35 19.36 3.57 15.14
CA ASP A 35 18.86 3.02 13.89
C ASP A 35 18.34 1.60 14.08
N VAL A 36 17.38 1.22 13.25
CA VAL A 36 16.88 -0.15 13.13
C VAL A 36 17.44 -0.77 11.87
N VAL A 37 18.08 -1.93 12.01
CA VAL A 37 18.64 -2.69 10.91
C VAL A 37 17.82 -3.97 10.74
N VAL A 38 17.25 -4.15 9.56
CA VAL A 38 16.47 -5.33 9.17
C VAL A 38 17.06 -5.93 7.89
N SER A 39 16.71 -7.18 7.59
CA SER A 39 17.07 -7.77 6.31
C SER A 39 16.32 -7.06 5.18
N LEU A 40 16.90 -7.01 3.97
CA LEU A 40 16.23 -6.44 2.80
C LEU A 40 14.91 -7.18 2.50
N ALA A 41 14.88 -8.49 2.70
CA ALA A 41 13.68 -9.30 2.52
C ALA A 41 12.55 -8.84 3.47
N ASP A 42 12.86 -8.66 4.75
CA ASP A 42 11.88 -8.23 5.74
C ASP A 42 11.46 -6.77 5.53
N TRP A 43 12.38 -5.90 5.09
CA TRP A 43 12.06 -4.54 4.68
C TRP A 43 11.04 -4.51 3.54
N ASN A 44 11.25 -5.31 2.49
CA ASN A 44 10.32 -5.36 1.36
C ASN A 44 8.94 -5.88 1.76
N LYS A 45 8.89 -6.89 2.65
CA LYS A 45 7.61 -7.38 3.20
C LYS A 45 6.89 -6.30 4.00
N LEU A 46 7.60 -5.54 4.83
CA LEU A 46 7.03 -4.41 5.59
C LEU A 46 6.50 -3.31 4.67
N LEU A 47 7.28 -2.94 3.65
CA LEU A 47 6.88 -1.93 2.69
C LEU A 47 5.59 -2.35 1.96
N THR A 48 5.56 -3.59 1.45
CA THR A 48 4.37 -4.15 0.80
C THR A 48 3.15 -4.10 1.71
N LEU A 49 3.32 -4.46 2.99
CA LEU A 49 2.22 -4.41 3.94
C LEU A 49 1.71 -2.97 4.16
N LEU A 50 2.61 -1.99 4.26
CA LEU A 50 2.22 -0.58 4.42
C LEU A 50 1.49 -0.05 3.19
N GLU A 51 1.95 -0.42 1.99
CA GLU A 51 1.28 -0.08 0.72
C GLU A 51 -0.12 -0.70 0.64
N GLU A 52 -0.27 -2.00 0.98
CA GLU A 52 -1.57 -2.66 1.00
C GLU A 52 -2.56 -2.00 1.99
N LEU A 53 -2.07 -1.51 3.14
CA LEU A 53 -2.88 -0.81 4.12
C LEU A 53 -3.33 0.57 3.61
N ASP A 54 -2.45 1.29 2.89
CA ASP A 54 -2.79 2.58 2.30
C ASP A 54 -3.78 2.41 1.14
N ASP A 55 -3.55 1.43 0.26
CA ASP A 55 -4.46 1.07 -0.84
C ASP A 55 -5.86 0.71 -0.32
N GLN A 56 -5.94 -0.05 0.78
CA GLN A 56 -7.21 -0.38 1.41
C GLN A 56 -7.96 0.87 1.86
N LYS A 57 -7.25 1.86 2.42
CA LYS A 57 -7.85 3.12 2.83
C LYS A 57 -8.36 3.90 1.63
N ILE A 58 -7.56 4.00 0.56
CA ILE A 58 -7.96 4.65 -0.70
C ILE A 58 -9.23 3.97 -1.24
N ILE A 59 -9.26 2.64 -1.32
CA ILE A 59 -10.43 1.89 -1.79
C ILE A 59 -11.65 2.17 -0.92
N GLN A 60 -11.51 2.18 0.41
CA GLN A 60 -12.62 2.45 1.33
C GLN A 60 -13.19 3.86 1.14
N GLU A 61 -12.34 4.85 0.87
CA GLU A 61 -12.77 6.24 0.61
C GLU A 61 -13.42 6.41 -0.77
N TRP A 62 -12.95 5.69 -1.78
CA TRP A 62 -13.41 5.80 -3.17
C TRP A 62 -14.64 4.96 -3.47
N LEU A 63 -14.78 3.79 -2.85
CA LEU A 63 -15.85 2.83 -3.14
C LEU A 63 -17.27 3.43 -3.02
N PRO A 64 -17.60 4.26 -2.02
CA PRO A 64 -18.90 4.93 -1.96
C PRO A 64 -19.14 5.87 -3.15
N LYS A 65 -18.11 6.61 -3.57
CA LYS A 65 -18.19 7.55 -4.71
C LYS A 65 -18.42 6.81 -6.02
N LEU A 66 -17.70 5.69 -6.23
CA LEU A 66 -17.90 4.79 -7.36
C LEU A 66 -19.32 4.24 -7.41
N LYS A 67 -19.87 3.79 -6.27
CA LYS A 67 -21.25 3.29 -6.18
C LYS A 67 -22.31 4.38 -6.45
N ALA A 68 -22.00 5.64 -6.15
CA ALA A 68 -22.88 6.78 -6.40
C ALA A 68 -22.91 7.21 -7.88
N GLY A 69 -22.12 6.57 -8.75
CA GLY A 69 -22.14 6.77 -10.19
C GLY A 69 -21.04 7.71 -10.71
N PRO A 70 -20.90 7.79 -12.05
CA PRO A 70 -19.72 8.35 -12.72
C PRO A 70 -19.45 9.82 -12.38
N VAL A 71 -20.49 10.64 -12.19
CA VAL A 71 -20.32 12.04 -11.80
C VAL A 71 -19.74 12.16 -10.38
N SER A 72 -20.31 11.41 -9.43
CA SER A 72 -19.89 11.43 -8.02
C SER A 72 -18.50 10.85 -7.80
N SER A 73 -18.06 9.93 -8.66
CA SER A 73 -16.70 9.39 -8.66
C SER A 73 -15.68 10.28 -9.37
N GLY A 74 -16.10 11.38 -10.00
CA GLY A 74 -15.23 12.20 -10.83
C GLY A 74 -14.73 11.46 -12.08
N ALA A 75 -15.48 10.46 -12.56
CA ALA A 75 -15.11 9.75 -13.78
C ALA A 75 -15.25 10.71 -14.97
N LEU A 76 -14.19 10.77 -15.77
CA LEU A 76 -14.17 11.53 -17.02
C LEU A 76 -14.75 10.66 -18.13
N ARG A 77 -15.44 11.27 -19.08
CA ARG A 77 -15.87 10.54 -20.28
C ARG A 77 -14.65 10.30 -21.15
N TRP A 78 -14.56 9.11 -21.74
CA TRP A 78 -13.43 8.76 -22.59
C TRP A 78 -13.26 9.73 -23.76
N GLU A 79 -14.37 10.15 -24.37
CA GLU A 79 -14.33 11.12 -25.48
C GLU A 79 -13.69 12.46 -25.10
N ASP A 80 -13.76 12.85 -23.82
CA ASP A 80 -13.27 14.14 -23.34
C ASP A 80 -11.76 14.13 -23.02
N VAL A 81 -11.14 12.95 -22.88
CA VAL A 81 -9.73 12.81 -22.44
C VAL A 81 -8.84 12.00 -23.37
N ARG A 82 -9.42 11.32 -24.36
CA ARG A 82 -8.67 10.37 -25.21
C ARG A 82 -7.48 10.98 -25.93
N GLU A 83 -7.58 12.24 -26.38
CA GLU A 83 -6.51 12.88 -27.16
C GLU A 83 -5.26 13.13 -26.29
N GLU A 84 -5.45 13.51 -25.03
CA GLU A 84 -4.34 13.71 -24.07
C GLU A 84 -3.61 12.39 -23.76
N TRP A 85 -4.35 11.27 -23.74
CA TRP A 85 -3.80 9.96 -23.40
C TRP A 85 -3.18 9.24 -24.61
N GLU A 86 -3.62 9.52 -25.82
CA GLU A 86 -3.04 8.96 -27.05
C GLU A 86 -1.66 9.60 -27.35
N ASP A 87 -1.42 10.86 -26.97
CA ASP A 87 -0.14 11.56 -27.15
C ASP A 87 1.00 10.99 -26.27
N ASP A 88 0.67 10.59 -25.03
CA ASP A 88 1.64 10.01 -24.06
C ASP A 88 2.15 8.61 -24.45
N THR A 89 1.56 7.96 -25.46
CA THR A 89 2.03 6.67 -26.00
C THR A 89 3.00 6.79 -27.17
N SER A 90 3.35 8.03 -27.56
CA SER A 90 4.22 8.33 -28.70
C SER A 90 5.73 8.46 -28.38
N VAL A 91 6.15 8.10 -27.14
CA VAL A 91 7.56 8.12 -26.70
C VAL A 91 8.21 6.75 -26.80
#